data_AF-A0A3N4N334-F1
#
_entry.id   AF-A0A3N4N334-F1
#
_cell.length_a   1.000
_cell.length_b   1.000
_cell.length_c   1.000
_cell.angle_alpha   90.00
_cell.angle_beta   90.00
_cell.angle_gamma   90.00
#
_symmetry.space_group_name_H-M   'P 1'
#
loop_
_entity.id
_entity.type
_entity.pdbx_description
1 polymer ?
#
loop_
_entity_poly.entity_id
_entity_poly.type
_entity_poly.pdbx_seq_one_letter_code
_entity_poly.pdbx_strand_id
1 'polypeptide(L)'
;MNEIVIADKAIRFSDGLYCLNDLHKASGGEKRYEPYRWLRLVQTSELIRELEFEQREPQVWGSMKNQPLIKTIKGFGKQQGTFACRELVYSYAMWISPKFHLQVVRAFDALVTGRAVVPAACPNRIPPSAIPFELSVPRSAAEARKLASQLALERRSLDLKIARAQPWLRFWADLEAEDGSTSLPLC
;
A
#
# COMPACT_ATOMS: atom_id res chain seq x y z
N MET A 1 12.88 10.35 -4.92
CA MET A 1 13.49 9.56 -3.83
C MET A 1 12.34 8.94 -3.05
N ASN A 2 12.00 7.69 -3.35
CA ASN A 2 10.94 6.97 -2.64
C ASN A 2 11.62 6.13 -1.56
N GLU A 3 11.90 6.74 -0.43
CA GLU A 3 12.45 6.06 0.74
C GLU A 3 11.29 5.43 1.51
N ILE A 4 11.27 4.11 1.63
CA ILE A 4 10.27 3.38 2.41
C ILE A 4 10.81 3.14 3.82
N VAL A 5 10.02 3.45 4.84
CA VAL A 5 10.35 3.18 6.24
C VAL A 5 9.61 1.93 6.67
N ILE A 6 10.35 0.92 7.14
CA ILE A 6 9.81 -0.35 7.64
C ILE A 6 10.35 -0.57 9.05
N ALA A 7 9.47 -0.76 10.03
CA ALA A 7 9.83 -0.96 11.44
C ALA A 7 10.84 0.10 11.93
N ASP A 8 10.54 1.37 11.67
CA ASP A 8 11.34 2.55 12.02
C ASP A 8 12.74 2.61 11.39
N LYS A 9 13.00 1.80 10.35
CA LYS A 9 14.24 1.84 9.57
C LYS A 9 13.97 2.20 8.13
N ALA A 10 14.75 3.15 7.64
CA ALA A 10 14.73 3.50 6.23
C ALA A 10 15.38 2.39 5.40
N ILE A 11 14.68 1.95 4.36
CA ILE A 11 15.15 0.93 3.43
C ILE A 11 15.62 1.61 2.15
N ARG A 12 16.89 1.38 1.80
CA ARG A 12 17.43 1.95 0.57
C ARG A 12 16.75 1.36 -0.65
N PHE A 13 16.41 2.24 -1.59
CA PHE A 13 15.83 1.90 -2.88
C PHE A 13 16.72 2.41 -4.00
N SER A 14 17.12 1.53 -4.91
CA SER A 14 18.01 1.84 -6.05
C SER A 14 17.62 0.98 -7.25
N ASP A 15 17.56 1.58 -8.44
CA ASP A 15 17.31 0.87 -9.71
C ASP A 15 16.04 -0.01 -9.71
N GLY A 16 14.98 0.37 -8.98
CA GLY A 16 13.78 -0.47 -8.85
C GLY A 16 13.85 -1.55 -7.76
N LEU A 17 14.95 -1.61 -7.01
CA LEU A 17 15.24 -2.66 -6.03
C LEU A 17 15.43 -2.14 -4.61
N TYR A 18 14.99 -2.93 -3.64
CA TYR A 18 15.08 -2.64 -2.22
C TYR A 18 16.21 -3.41 -1.56
N CYS A 19 16.91 -2.78 -0.62
CA CYS A 19 18.04 -3.40 0.07
C CYS A 19 17.59 -4.44 1.12
N LEU A 20 17.85 -5.73 0.87
CA LEU A 20 17.58 -6.82 1.82
C LEU A 20 18.42 -6.71 3.09
N ASN A 21 19.62 -6.13 3.03
CA ASN A 21 20.45 -5.93 4.22
C ASN A 21 19.83 -4.94 5.21
N ASP A 22 19.17 -3.89 4.70
CA ASP A 22 18.47 -2.94 5.56
C ASP A 22 17.19 -3.55 6.11
N LEU A 23 16.51 -4.37 5.30
CA LEU A 23 15.35 -5.17 5.73
C LEU A 23 15.71 -6.16 6.85
N HIS A 24 16.86 -6.82 6.71
CA HIS A 24 17.42 -7.71 7.73
C HIS A 24 17.66 -6.96 9.05
N LYS A 25 18.28 -5.77 8.98
CA LYS A 25 18.46 -4.90 10.14
C LYS A 25 17.13 -4.44 10.73
N ALA A 26 16.11 -4.17 9.92
CA ALA A 26 14.77 -3.78 10.37
C ALA A 26 14.05 -4.92 11.10
N SER A 27 14.29 -6.16 10.67
CA SER A 27 13.70 -7.35 11.30
C SER A 27 14.34 -7.77 12.64
N GLY A 28 15.45 -7.15 13.03
CA GLY A 28 16.18 -7.47 14.26
C GLY A 28 17.61 -7.99 14.05
N GLY A 29 18.05 -8.18 12.80
CA GLY A 29 19.47 -8.45 12.48
C GLY A 29 19.98 -9.83 12.91
N GLU A 30 19.10 -10.80 13.12
CA GLU A 30 19.49 -12.11 13.59
C GLU A 30 20.27 -12.90 12.53
N LYS A 31 21.43 -13.46 12.90
CA LYS A 31 22.36 -14.12 11.96
C LYS A 31 21.74 -15.26 11.15
N ARG A 32 20.74 -15.96 11.69
CA ARG A 32 20.07 -17.06 10.97
C ARG A 32 19.32 -16.58 9.73
N TYR A 33 18.88 -15.32 9.74
CA TYR A 33 18.11 -14.71 8.67
C TYR A 33 18.95 -13.86 7.71
N GLU A 34 20.28 -13.99 7.71
CA GLU A 34 21.12 -13.24 6.78
C GLU A 34 20.69 -13.45 5.31
N PRO A 35 20.62 -12.39 4.47
CA PRO A 35 20.13 -12.49 3.09
C PRO A 35 20.82 -13.57 2.25
N TYR A 36 22.14 -13.73 2.42
CA TYR A 36 22.90 -14.76 1.71
C TYR A 36 22.44 -16.20 2.03
N ARG A 37 21.94 -16.46 3.24
CA ARG A 37 21.41 -17.79 3.61
C ARG A 37 20.08 -18.05 2.90
N TRP A 38 19.23 -17.03 2.84
CA TRP A 38 17.96 -17.10 2.13
C TRP A 38 18.12 -17.34 0.63
N LEU A 39 19.12 -16.71 -0.01
CA LEU A 39 19.43 -16.90 -1.43
C LEU A 39 19.92 -18.31 -1.78
N ARG A 40 20.36 -19.10 -0.80
CA ARG A 40 20.81 -20.49 -0.99
C ARG A 40 19.68 -21.49 -0.90
N LEU A 41 18.49 -21.07 -0.48
CA LEU A 41 17.34 -21.96 -0.37
C LEU A 41 16.84 -22.33 -1.76
N VAL A 42 16.49 -23.61 -1.94
CA VAL A 42 15.92 -24.14 -3.19
C VAL A 42 14.66 -23.36 -3.57
N GLN A 43 13.74 -23.17 -2.61
CA GLN A 43 12.51 -22.41 -2.80
C GLN A 43 12.75 -20.98 -3.33
N THR A 44 13.78 -20.30 -2.83
CA THR A 44 14.14 -18.96 -3.29
C THR A 44 14.66 -18.98 -4.72
N SER A 45 15.47 -19.97 -5.07
CA SER A 45 15.97 -20.13 -6.44
C SER A 45 14.85 -20.47 -7.44
N GLU A 46 13.87 -21.26 -7.03
CA GLU A 46 12.68 -21.58 -7.82
C GLU A 46 11.81 -20.34 -8.02
N LEU A 47 11.58 -19.56 -6.95
CA LEU A 47 10.84 -18.29 -7.04
C LEU A 47 11.51 -17.29 -8.00
N ILE A 48 12.83 -17.16 -7.94
CA ILE A 48 13.56 -16.28 -8.87
C ILE A 48 13.35 -16.72 -10.32
N ARG A 49 13.42 -18.03 -10.60
CA ARG A 49 13.18 -18.57 -11.94
C ARG A 49 11.76 -18.32 -12.45
N GLU A 50 10.76 -18.44 -11.57
CA GLU A 50 9.37 -18.15 -11.92
C GLU A 50 9.22 -16.67 -12.31
N LEU A 51 9.79 -15.76 -11.52
CA LEU A 51 9.78 -14.33 -11.82
C LEU A 51 10.54 -14.00 -13.12
N GLU A 52 11.65 -14.69 -13.40
CA GLU A 52 12.37 -14.55 -14.68
C GLU A 52 11.54 -15.03 -15.87
N PHE A 53 10.71 -16.06 -15.67
CA PHE A 53 9.81 -16.59 -16.69
C PHE A 53 8.65 -15.61 -16.96
N GLU A 54 8.00 -15.10 -15.91
CA GLU A 54 6.95 -14.07 -16.01
C GLU A 54 7.43 -12.78 -16.70
N GLN A 55 8.71 -12.43 -16.58
CA GLN A 55 9.31 -11.28 -17.29
C GLN A 55 9.44 -11.51 -18.81
N ARG A 56 9.56 -12.76 -19.25
CA ARG A 56 9.68 -13.12 -20.68
C ARG A 56 8.32 -13.19 -21.37
N GLU A 57 7.26 -13.49 -20.61
CA GLU A 57 5.91 -13.60 -21.12
C GLU A 57 5.27 -12.21 -21.34
N PRO A 58 4.88 -11.83 -22.58
CA PRO A 58 4.33 -10.50 -22.86
C PRO A 58 2.93 -10.24 -22.31
N GLN A 59 2.25 -11.27 -21.81
CA GLN A 59 0.80 -11.29 -21.52
C GLN A 59 0.45 -10.97 -20.05
N VAL A 60 1.43 -10.91 -19.14
CA VAL A 60 1.16 -10.62 -17.73
C VAL A 60 1.08 -9.10 -17.51
N TRP A 61 -0.13 -8.61 -17.23
CA TRP A 61 -0.39 -7.21 -16.90
C TRP A 61 0.43 -6.79 -15.66
N GLY A 62 1.34 -5.83 -15.83
CA GLY A 62 2.21 -5.32 -14.76
C GLY A 62 3.63 -5.93 -14.72
N SER A 63 3.97 -6.82 -15.65
CA SER A 63 5.34 -7.37 -15.74
C SER A 63 6.34 -6.29 -16.17
N MET A 64 7.26 -5.93 -15.27
CA MET A 64 8.36 -4.99 -15.57
C MET A 64 9.40 -5.69 -16.44
N LYS A 65 9.13 -5.70 -17.76
CA LYS A 65 10.03 -6.29 -18.77
C LYS A 65 11.45 -5.73 -18.61
N ASN A 66 12.44 -6.62 -18.65
CA ASN A 66 13.87 -6.31 -18.61
C ASN A 66 14.37 -5.62 -17.32
N GLN A 67 13.64 -5.68 -16.21
CA GLN A 67 14.15 -5.18 -14.95
C GLN A 67 14.95 -6.23 -14.17
N PRO A 68 16.07 -5.83 -13.52
CA PRO A 68 16.84 -6.75 -12.70
C PRO A 68 16.00 -7.19 -11.49
N LEU A 69 15.81 -8.50 -11.28
CA LEU A 69 15.07 -9.01 -10.11
C LEU A 69 15.90 -8.96 -8.83
N ILE A 70 17.21 -9.20 -8.95
CA ILE A 70 18.15 -9.19 -7.85
C ILE A 70 19.51 -8.66 -8.30
N LYS A 71 20.13 -7.85 -7.46
CA LYS A 71 21.46 -7.27 -7.67
C LYS A 71 22.26 -7.36 -6.39
N THR A 72 23.39 -8.05 -6.44
CA THR A 72 24.31 -8.12 -5.29
C THR A 72 25.52 -7.24 -5.55
N ILE A 73 25.67 -6.19 -4.75
CA ILE A 73 26.82 -5.28 -4.83
C ILE A 73 27.86 -5.75 -3.82
N LYS A 74 28.95 -6.33 -4.33
CA LYS A 74 30.12 -6.77 -3.53
C LYS A 74 31.17 -5.66 -3.53
N GLY A 75 31.77 -5.38 -2.37
CA GLY A 75 32.81 -4.36 -2.23
C GLY A 75 32.74 -3.65 -0.88
N PHE A 76 33.51 -2.58 -0.74
CA PHE A 76 33.54 -1.75 0.46
C PHE A 76 32.81 -0.44 0.20
N GLY A 77 31.79 -0.12 0.99
CA GLY A 77 31.10 1.16 0.90
C GLY A 77 29.64 1.14 1.28
N LYS A 78 29.03 2.32 1.33
CA LYS A 78 27.63 2.50 1.76
C LYS A 78 26.64 1.75 0.86
N GLN A 79 26.95 1.53 -0.42
CA GLN A 79 26.08 0.83 -1.38
C GLN A 79 26.21 -0.70 -1.36
N GLN A 80 27.03 -1.26 -0.48
CA GLN A 80 27.14 -2.72 -0.35
C GLN A 80 25.81 -3.32 0.15
N GLY A 81 25.43 -4.44 -0.46
CA GLY A 81 24.28 -5.22 -0.04
C GLY A 81 23.65 -6.01 -1.17
N THR A 82 22.66 -6.82 -0.81
CA THR A 82 21.77 -7.47 -1.77
C THR A 82 20.53 -6.61 -1.95
N PHE A 83 20.22 -6.27 -3.19
CA PHE A 83 19.04 -5.52 -3.60
C PHE A 83 18.11 -6.45 -4.37
N ALA A 84 16.82 -6.38 -4.09
CA ALA A 84 15.84 -7.27 -4.69
C ALA A 84 14.53 -6.53 -5.04
N CYS A 85 13.77 -7.06 -6.00
CA CYS A 85 12.46 -6.53 -6.34
C CYS A 85 11.45 -6.76 -5.21
N ARG A 86 10.29 -6.11 -5.32
CA ARG A 86 9.24 -6.10 -4.29
C ARG A 86 8.77 -7.51 -3.92
N GLU A 87 8.61 -8.38 -4.92
CA GLU A 87 8.12 -9.75 -4.77
C GLU A 87 9.10 -10.58 -3.91
N LEU A 88 10.40 -10.43 -4.19
CA LEU A 88 11.46 -11.06 -3.40
C LEU A 88 11.55 -10.48 -1.98
N VAL A 89 11.28 -9.18 -1.80
CA VAL A 89 11.20 -8.55 -0.47
C VAL A 89 10.09 -9.18 0.36
N TYR A 90 8.91 -9.42 -0.22
CA TYR A 90 7.80 -10.09 0.47
C TYR A 90 8.16 -11.52 0.89
N SER A 91 8.74 -12.29 -0.04
CA SER A 91 9.17 -13.67 0.22
C SER A 91 10.24 -13.74 1.32
N TYR A 92 11.23 -12.85 1.26
CA TYR A 92 12.26 -12.76 2.29
C TYR A 92 11.67 -12.40 3.67
N ALA A 93 10.76 -11.42 3.72
CA ALA A 93 10.10 -11.04 4.97
C ALA A 93 9.24 -12.17 5.55
N MET A 94 8.56 -12.95 4.70
CA MET A 94 7.79 -14.13 5.08
C MET A 94 8.68 -15.20 5.71
N TRP A 95 9.85 -15.45 5.12
CA TRP A 95 10.82 -16.40 5.64
C TRP A 95 11.39 -15.99 7.00
N ILE A 96 11.52 -14.69 7.27
CA ILE A 96 11.98 -14.19 8.58
C ILE A 96 10.93 -14.44 9.65
N SER A 97 9.72 -13.89 9.48
CA SER A 97 8.64 -13.99 10.46
C SER A 97 7.32 -13.52 9.86
N PRO A 98 6.20 -14.19 10.15
CA PRO A 98 4.87 -13.74 9.70
C PRO A 98 4.52 -12.34 10.23
N LYS A 99 4.97 -11.99 11.44
CA LYS A 99 4.75 -10.66 12.01
C LYS A 99 5.45 -9.58 11.20
N PHE A 100 6.71 -9.83 10.80
CA PHE A 100 7.49 -8.89 10.02
C PHE A 100 6.98 -8.78 8.59
N HIS A 101 6.59 -9.90 7.98
CA HIS A 101 5.95 -9.90 6.66
C HIS A 101 4.73 -8.99 6.59
N LEU A 102 3.83 -9.04 7.58
CA LEU A 102 2.67 -8.13 7.63
C LEU A 102 3.05 -6.65 7.76
N GLN A 103 4.15 -6.33 8.46
CA GLN A 103 4.65 -4.96 8.54
C GLN A 103 5.15 -4.48 7.18
N VAL A 104 5.88 -5.33 6.46
CA VAL A 104 6.37 -5.04 5.11
C VAL A 104 5.20 -4.81 4.16
N VAL A 105 4.23 -5.72 4.10
CA VAL A 105 3.03 -5.58 3.25
C VAL A 105 2.33 -4.25 3.52
N ARG A 106 2.06 -3.92 4.79
CA ARG A 106 1.41 -2.65 5.17
C ARG A 106 2.23 -1.42 4.79
N ALA A 107 3.55 -1.49 4.87
CA ALA A 107 4.42 -0.37 4.47
C ALA A 107 4.39 -0.14 2.96
N PHE A 108 4.36 -1.22 2.17
CA PHE A 108 4.25 -1.14 0.72
C PHE A 108 2.85 -0.68 0.27
N ASP A 109 1.79 -1.20 0.90
CA ASP A 109 0.41 -0.76 0.63
C ASP A 109 0.23 0.73 0.94
N ALA A 110 0.83 1.20 2.05
CA ALA A 110 0.88 2.60 2.43
C ALA A 110 1.54 3.47 1.36
N LEU A 111 2.66 3.00 0.80
CA LEU A 111 3.40 3.69 -0.25
C LEU A 111 2.59 3.79 -1.56
N VAL A 112 1.89 2.72 -1.95
CA VAL A 112 1.07 2.70 -3.18
C VAL A 112 -0.19 3.54 -3.04
N THR A 113 -0.83 3.49 -1.85
CA THR A 113 -2.09 4.21 -1.59
C THR A 113 -1.86 5.68 -1.23
N GLY A 114 -0.60 6.13 -1.12
CA GLY A 114 -0.25 7.46 -0.60
C GLY A 114 -0.68 7.66 0.86
N ARG A 115 -1.04 6.58 1.55
CA ARG A 115 -1.55 6.57 2.91
C ARG A 115 -0.37 6.23 3.82
N ALA A 116 0.32 7.23 4.37
CA ALA A 116 1.12 7.03 5.58
C ALA A 116 0.29 6.17 6.55
N VAL A 117 0.89 5.12 7.13
CA VAL A 117 0.21 4.09 7.92
C VAL A 117 -0.74 4.73 8.94
N VAL A 118 -2.01 4.84 8.57
CA VAL A 118 -3.13 4.96 9.49
C VAL A 118 -3.69 3.54 9.56
N PRO A 119 -3.76 2.91 10.74
CA PRO A 119 -4.14 1.52 10.84
C PRO A 119 -5.58 1.34 10.30
N ALA A 120 -5.71 0.41 9.34
CA ALA A 120 -6.95 -0.17 8.83
C ALA A 120 -8.17 0.77 8.81
N ALA A 121 -8.21 1.66 7.82
CA ALA A 121 -9.45 2.30 7.41
C ALA A 121 -9.94 1.64 6.12
N CYS A 122 -10.99 0.84 6.24
CA CYS A 122 -11.87 0.46 5.14
C CYS A 122 -12.14 1.69 4.25
N PRO A 123 -12.35 1.55 2.93
CA PRO A 123 -12.66 2.69 2.06
C PRO A 123 -13.92 3.48 2.50
N ASN A 124 -14.77 2.91 3.37
CA ASN A 124 -15.90 3.57 4.03
C ASN A 124 -15.70 3.93 5.51
N ARG A 125 -14.50 3.79 6.07
CA ARG A 125 -14.23 4.18 7.45
C ARG A 125 -13.76 5.64 7.45
N ILE A 126 -14.67 6.52 7.86
CA ILE A 126 -14.35 7.91 8.24
C ILE A 126 -13.18 7.85 9.23
N PRO A 127 -12.05 8.54 8.97
CA PRO A 127 -10.94 8.52 9.91
C PRO A 127 -11.42 9.07 11.26
N PRO A 128 -10.94 8.56 12.40
CA PRO A 128 -11.38 9.03 13.71
C PRO A 128 -11.20 10.56 13.89
N SER A 129 -10.25 11.14 13.17
CA SER A 129 -9.98 12.58 13.11
C SER A 129 -11.00 13.42 12.32
N ALA A 130 -11.84 12.78 11.50
CA ALA A 130 -12.90 13.44 10.72
C ALA A 130 -14.30 13.29 11.35
N ILE A 131 -14.41 12.58 12.47
CA ILE A 131 -15.59 12.69 13.33
C ILE A 131 -15.37 13.98 14.13
N PRO A 132 -16.22 15.01 14.01
CA PRO A 132 -16.18 16.14 14.95
C PRO A 132 -16.39 15.58 16.35
N PHE A 133 -15.29 15.49 17.09
CA PHE A 133 -15.25 15.01 18.46
C PHE A 133 -15.90 16.07 19.33
N GLU A 134 -17.21 15.93 19.55
CA GLU A 134 -17.90 16.33 20.78
C GLU A 134 -19.35 15.82 20.77
N LEU A 135 -19.55 14.51 20.65
CA LEU A 135 -20.78 13.87 21.12
C LEU A 135 -20.49 13.31 22.51
N SER A 136 -20.76 14.12 23.54
CA SER A 136 -20.71 13.65 24.92
C SER A 136 -21.63 12.44 25.10
N VAL A 137 -21.12 11.37 25.70
CA VAL A 137 -21.90 10.15 25.97
C VAL A 137 -23.15 10.53 26.80
N PRO A 138 -24.38 10.24 26.33
CA PRO A 138 -25.60 10.56 27.05
C PRO A 138 -25.60 9.90 28.43
N ARG A 139 -25.98 10.64 29.48
CA ARG A 139 -26.01 10.11 30.86
C ARG A 139 -27.36 9.50 31.23
N SER A 140 -28.39 9.72 30.41
CA SER A 140 -29.75 9.19 30.60
C SER A 140 -30.42 8.74 29.30
N ALA A 141 -31.41 7.85 29.40
CA ALA A 141 -32.18 7.38 28.25
C ALA A 141 -33.00 8.50 27.58
N ALA A 142 -33.41 9.52 28.33
CA ALA A 142 -34.15 10.66 27.80
C ALA A 142 -33.26 11.58 26.95
N GLU A 143 -32.03 11.85 27.42
CA GLU A 143 -31.01 12.57 26.65
C GLU A 143 -30.65 11.82 25.37
N ALA A 144 -30.45 10.51 25.45
CA ALA A 144 -30.13 9.68 24.29
C ALA A 144 -31.21 9.75 23.21
N ARG A 145 -32.49 9.71 23.59
CA ARG A 145 -33.63 9.85 22.65
C ARG A 145 -33.67 11.22 21.99
N LYS A 146 -33.44 12.30 22.76
CA LYS A 146 -33.38 13.67 22.21
C LYS A 146 -32.23 13.80 21.22
N LEU A 147 -31.03 13.35 21.57
CA LEU A 147 -29.86 13.37 20.70
C LEU A 147 -30.10 12.57 19.41
N ALA A 148 -30.67 11.36 19.53
CA ALA A 148 -31.04 10.55 18.37
C ALA A 148 -32.03 11.26 17.44
N SER A 149 -33.03 11.96 18.01
CA SER A 149 -33.99 12.73 17.21
C SER A 149 -33.33 13.89 16.47
N GLN A 150 -32.39 14.58 17.11
CA GLN A 150 -31.65 15.69 16.52
C GLN A 150 -30.75 15.20 15.37
N LEU A 151 -29.96 14.16 15.60
CA LEU A 151 -29.10 13.57 14.57
C LEU A 151 -29.91 13.04 13.38
N ALA A 152 -31.12 12.51 13.62
CA ALA A 152 -32.01 12.07 12.55
C ALA A 152 -32.50 13.25 11.67
N LEU A 153 -32.76 14.41 12.27
CA LEU A 153 -33.13 15.63 11.53
C LEU A 153 -31.94 16.17 10.72
N GLU A 154 -30.75 16.22 11.34
CA GLU A 154 -29.53 16.66 10.67
C GLU A 154 -29.19 15.76 9.47
N ARG A 155 -29.30 14.44 9.65
CA ARG A 155 -29.11 13.46 8.56
C ARG A 155 -30.08 13.72 7.41
N ARG A 156 -31.38 13.88 7.70
CA ARG A 156 -32.40 14.18 6.68
C ARG A 156 -32.09 15.49 5.95
N SER A 157 -31.62 16.52 6.66
CA SER A 157 -31.23 17.80 6.04
C SER A 157 -30.06 17.63 5.06
N LEU A 158 -29.03 16.88 5.46
CA LEU A 158 -27.89 16.57 4.59
C LEU A 158 -28.30 15.73 3.39
N ASP A 159 -29.13 14.70 3.58
CA ASP A 159 -29.64 13.86 2.50
C ASP A 159 -30.40 14.71 1.45
N LEU A 160 -31.19 15.70 1.89
CA LEU A 160 -31.87 16.64 0.99
C LEU A 160 -30.88 17.55 0.24
N LYS A 161 -29.83 18.05 0.90
CA LYS A 161 -28.78 18.83 0.23
C LYS A 161 -28.06 18.00 -0.83
N ILE A 162 -27.73 16.75 -0.51
CA ILE A 162 -27.11 15.79 -1.43
C ILE A 162 -28.06 15.52 -2.60
N ALA A 163 -29.33 15.24 -2.35
CA ALA A 163 -30.31 14.97 -3.41
C ALA A 163 -30.48 16.18 -4.35
N ARG A 164 -30.39 17.40 -3.83
CA ARG A 164 -30.43 18.62 -4.66
C ARG A 164 -29.17 18.81 -5.49
N ALA A 165 -28.01 18.44 -4.96
CA ALA A 165 -26.73 18.50 -5.68
C ALA A 165 -26.52 17.33 -6.65
N GLN A 166 -27.22 16.21 -6.45
CA GLN A 166 -27.04 14.96 -7.20
C GLN A 166 -27.13 15.12 -8.72
N PRO A 167 -28.10 15.85 -9.31
CA PRO A 167 -28.15 16.04 -10.75
C PRO A 167 -26.91 16.72 -11.32
N TRP A 168 -26.39 17.74 -10.62
CA TRP A 168 -25.16 18.44 -11.00
C TRP A 168 -23.93 17.54 -10.88
N LEU A 169 -23.85 16.73 -9.82
CA LEU A 169 -22.76 15.76 -9.64
C LEU A 169 -22.76 14.68 -10.73
N ARG A 170 -23.94 14.17 -11.10
CA ARG A 170 -24.08 13.19 -12.18
C ARG A 170 -23.65 13.77 -13.53
N PHE A 171 -24.08 14.99 -13.83
CA PHE A 171 -23.68 15.69 -15.05
C PHE A 171 -22.15 15.79 -15.19
N TRP A 172 -21.43 16.15 -14.13
CA TRP A 172 -19.96 16.21 -14.19
C TRP A 172 -19.31 14.84 -14.31
N ALA A 173 -19.86 13.81 -13.65
CA ALA A 173 -19.36 12.45 -13.79
C ALA A 173 -19.53 11.91 -15.22
N ASP A 174 -20.62 12.27 -15.89
CA ASP A 174 -20.87 11.89 -17.29
C ASP A 174 -19.89 12.60 -18.24
N LEU A 175 -19.59 13.89 -18.01
CA LEU A 175 -18.58 14.63 -18.80
C LEU A 175 -17.17 14.04 -18.67
N GLU A 176 -16.75 13.68 -17.45
CA GLU A 176 -15.46 13.01 -17.21
C GLU A 176 -15.37 11.65 -17.91
N ALA A 177 -16.51 10.98 -18.16
CA ALA A 177 -16.57 9.71 -18.88
C ALA A 177 -16.50 9.89 -20.42
N GLU A 178 -17.03 10.99 -20.97
CA GLU A 178 -17.01 11.28 -22.41
C GLU A 178 -15.65 11.81 -22.90
N ASP A 179 -14.92 12.57 -22.07
CA ASP A 179 -13.58 13.08 -22.41
C ASP A 179 -12.51 11.97 -22.57
N GLY A 180 -12.81 10.73 -22.14
CA GLY A 180 -11.99 9.55 -22.42
C GLY A 180 -12.27 8.85 -23.76
N SER A 181 -13.26 9.32 -24.53
CA SER A 181 -13.84 8.59 -25.68
C SER A 181 -13.80 9.34 -27.03
N THR A 182 -13.27 10.55 -27.13
CA THR A 182 -13.25 11.29 -28.40
C THR A 182 -12.02 10.99 -29.27
N SER A 183 -11.99 9.79 -29.86
CA SER A 183 -11.41 9.63 -31.20
C SER A 183 -12.48 10.02 -32.22
N LEU A 184 -12.41 11.25 -32.73
CA LEU A 184 -13.27 11.72 -33.83
C LEU A 184 -12.90 10.96 -35.13
N PRO A 185 -13.89 10.42 -35.89
CA PRO A 185 -13.63 9.95 -37.24
C PRO A 185 -13.47 11.15 -38.20
N LEU A 186 -12.42 11.08 -39.00
CA LEU A 186 -12.17 11.97 -40.14
C LEU A 186 -13.30 11.81 -41.18
N CYS A 187 -13.94 12.94 -41.52
CA CYS A 187 -14.57 13.20 -42.81
C CYS A 187 -14.31 14.67 -43.17
#